data_AF-A0A4Y9IJP0-F1
#
_entry.id   AF-A0A4Y9IJP0-F1
#
_cell.length_a   1.000
_cell.length_b   1.000
_cell.length_c   1.000
_cell.angle_alpha   90.00
_cell.angle_beta   90.00
_cell.angle_gamma   90.00
#
_symmetry.space_group_name_H-M   'P 1'
#
loop_
_entity.id
_entity.type
_entity.pdbx_description
1 polymer ?
#
loop_
_entity_poly.entity_id
_entity_poly.type
_entity_poly.pdbx_seq_one_letter_code
_entity_poly.pdbx_strand_id
1 'polypeptide(L)'
;MYMKKKIFDALQTKFQGVDAQILDRIATKKAEGQTDENQIPTIVEGVSFQDVLTSYGDFRAGDASFKAVTNYEKKHNLKEGKIIETPEPTPQPEPPKPDDTPAWAKALIEQNKTLTEKIALIENKSTLEQRTAAIGAKAKEYGIPESLVKRMNVPEDTDLDEYFKDAKQDLSNLGFKDAKAPESPEVEIKKEGESIAAAINAQTKEIVEQSKK
;
A
#
# COMPACT_ATOMS: atom_id res chain seq x y z
N MET A 1 -33.65 -3.92 -5.87
CA MET A 1 -32.27 -4.03 -6.39
C MET A 1 -31.89 -2.90 -7.36
N TYR A 2 -32.80 -2.45 -8.24
CA TYR A 2 -32.53 -1.36 -9.20
C TYR A 2 -32.23 0.01 -8.55
N MET A 3 -32.99 0.40 -7.52
CA MET A 3 -32.80 1.65 -6.78
C MET A 3 -31.41 1.75 -6.12
N LYS A 4 -31.01 0.70 -5.40
CA LYS A 4 -29.67 0.58 -4.81
C LYS A 4 -28.57 0.83 -5.83
N LYS A 5 -28.66 0.20 -7.01
CA LYS A 5 -27.64 0.32 -8.05
C LYS A 5 -27.49 1.76 -8.53
N LYS A 6 -28.59 2.47 -8.78
CA LYS A 6 -28.53 3.88 -9.18
C LYS A 6 -27.93 4.79 -8.11
N ILE A 7 -28.29 4.58 -6.84
CA ILE A 7 -27.69 5.32 -5.72
C ILE A 7 -26.19 5.01 -5.63
N PHE A 8 -25.80 3.75 -5.80
CA PHE A 8 -24.39 3.34 -5.79
C PHE A 8 -23.58 4.02 -6.89
N ASP A 9 -24.04 3.97 -8.14
CA ASP A 9 -23.35 4.58 -9.29
C ASP A 9 -23.20 6.11 -9.09
N ALA A 10 -24.22 6.77 -8.53
CA ALA A 10 -24.18 8.19 -8.19
C ALA A 10 -23.19 8.49 -7.04
N LEU A 11 -23.13 7.63 -6.03
CA LEU A 11 -22.16 7.74 -4.93
C LEU A 11 -20.72 7.51 -5.39
N GLN A 12 -20.47 6.60 -6.34
CA GLN A 12 -19.14 6.40 -6.93
C GLN A 12 -18.64 7.66 -7.64
N THR A 13 -19.55 8.39 -8.28
CA THR A 13 -19.22 9.66 -8.95
C THR A 13 -18.90 10.76 -7.94
N LYS A 14 -19.66 10.83 -6.82
CA LYS A 14 -19.48 11.83 -5.75
C LYS A 14 -18.24 11.59 -4.89
N PHE A 15 -17.93 10.34 -4.57
CA PHE A 15 -16.89 9.94 -3.63
C PHE A 15 -15.78 9.15 -4.34
N GLN A 16 -15.03 9.83 -5.18
CA GLN A 16 -13.91 9.23 -5.91
C GLN A 16 -12.82 8.76 -4.93
N GLY A 17 -12.30 7.54 -5.15
CA GLY A 17 -11.27 6.93 -4.31
C GLY A 17 -11.78 6.23 -3.04
N VAL A 18 -13.10 6.25 -2.77
CA VAL A 18 -13.70 5.44 -1.70
C VAL A 18 -13.93 4.01 -2.19
N ASP A 19 -13.64 3.04 -1.33
CA ASP A 19 -13.82 1.62 -1.62
C ASP A 19 -15.27 1.27 -2.01
N ALA A 20 -15.44 0.47 -3.07
CA ALA A 20 -16.74 0.12 -3.62
C ALA A 20 -17.63 -0.62 -2.61
N GLN A 21 -17.08 -1.45 -1.72
CA GLN A 21 -17.87 -2.17 -0.71
C GLN A 21 -18.40 -1.25 0.39
N ILE A 22 -17.76 -0.09 0.61
CA ILE A 22 -18.24 0.94 1.52
C ILE A 22 -19.41 1.67 0.89
N LEU A 23 -19.26 2.13 -0.36
CA LEU A 23 -20.32 2.81 -1.09
C LEU A 23 -21.53 1.88 -1.33
N ASP A 24 -21.31 0.60 -1.58
CA ASP A 24 -22.38 -0.40 -1.77
C ASP A 24 -23.24 -0.58 -0.52
N ARG A 25 -22.62 -0.53 0.66
CA ARG A 25 -23.35 -0.59 1.94
C ARG A 25 -24.13 0.66 2.24
N ILE A 26 -23.56 1.83 1.98
CA ILE A 26 -24.29 3.10 2.12
C ILE A 26 -25.47 3.11 1.16
N ALA A 27 -25.26 2.71 -0.10
CA ALA A 27 -26.34 2.60 -1.09
C ALA A 27 -27.41 1.60 -0.66
N THR A 28 -27.03 0.47 -0.05
CA THR A 28 -27.99 -0.51 0.50
C THR A 28 -28.84 0.14 1.59
N LYS A 29 -28.23 0.76 2.61
CA LYS A 29 -28.95 1.43 3.71
C LYS A 29 -29.82 2.60 3.21
N LYS A 30 -29.34 3.36 2.22
CA LYS A 30 -30.09 4.51 1.67
C LYS A 30 -31.19 4.10 0.69
N ALA A 31 -31.09 2.94 0.07
CA ALA A 31 -32.14 2.41 -0.80
C ALA A 31 -33.26 1.69 -0.02
N GLU A 32 -33.04 1.37 1.25
CA GLU A 32 -34.06 0.74 2.11
C GLU A 32 -35.29 1.65 2.22
N GLY A 33 -36.45 1.10 1.88
CA GLY A 33 -37.73 1.82 1.89
C GLY A 33 -37.92 2.85 0.77
N GLN A 34 -36.94 3.03 -0.12
CA GLN A 34 -37.04 4.01 -1.21
C GLN A 34 -37.62 3.38 -2.48
N THR A 35 -38.66 4.02 -3.00
CA THR A 35 -39.39 3.58 -4.20
C THR A 35 -39.43 4.64 -5.30
N ASP A 36 -39.21 5.92 -4.96
CA ASP A 36 -39.20 7.03 -5.91
C ASP A 36 -37.77 7.36 -6.36
N GLU A 37 -37.51 7.16 -7.65
CA GLU A 37 -36.20 7.42 -8.26
C GLU A 37 -35.86 8.91 -8.34
N ASN A 38 -36.85 9.80 -8.30
CA ASN A 38 -36.60 11.24 -8.32
C ASN A 38 -35.91 11.73 -7.05
N GLN A 39 -35.94 10.93 -5.98
CA GLN A 39 -35.26 11.24 -4.73
C GLN A 39 -33.76 10.88 -4.75
N ILE A 40 -33.27 10.16 -5.77
CA ILE A 40 -31.86 9.72 -5.84
C ILE A 40 -30.87 10.88 -5.70
N PRO A 41 -31.01 12.01 -6.42
CA PRO A 41 -30.09 13.15 -6.26
C PRO A 41 -30.06 13.67 -4.82
N THR A 42 -31.24 13.83 -4.19
CA THR A 42 -31.36 14.31 -2.81
C THR A 42 -30.77 13.33 -1.80
N ILE A 43 -30.99 12.03 -2.00
CA ILE A 43 -30.42 10.96 -1.17
C ILE A 43 -28.89 10.99 -1.24
N VAL A 44 -28.34 11.11 -2.45
CA VAL A 44 -26.90 11.12 -2.69
C VAL A 44 -26.27 12.41 -2.16
N GLU A 45 -26.92 13.56 -2.31
CA GLU A 45 -26.50 14.83 -1.72
C GLU A 45 -26.45 14.76 -0.19
N GLY A 46 -27.45 14.14 0.42
CA GLY A 46 -27.54 13.93 1.87
C GLY A 46 -26.53 12.94 2.45
N VAL A 47 -25.79 12.19 1.63
CA VAL A 47 -24.66 11.36 2.09
C VAL A 47 -23.42 12.24 2.24
N SER A 48 -22.81 12.23 3.42
CA SER A 48 -21.61 12.99 3.76
C SER A 48 -20.38 12.09 3.91
N PHE A 49 -19.19 12.69 3.99
CA PHE A 49 -17.96 11.95 4.33
C PHE A 49 -18.04 11.26 5.70
N GLN A 50 -18.83 11.79 6.64
CA GLN A 50 -19.03 11.16 7.94
C GLN A 50 -19.71 9.79 7.79
N ASP A 51 -20.70 9.68 6.91
CA ASP A 51 -21.38 8.41 6.61
C ASP A 51 -20.41 7.38 6.02
N VAL A 52 -19.47 7.84 5.19
CA VAL A 52 -18.40 7.00 4.63
C VAL A 52 -17.48 6.48 5.73
N LEU A 53 -17.02 7.35 6.64
CA LEU A 53 -16.16 6.97 7.76
C LEU A 53 -16.86 6.00 8.72
N THR A 54 -18.14 6.25 9.04
CA THR A 54 -18.93 5.36 9.89
C THR A 54 -19.11 3.99 9.23
N SER A 55 -19.42 3.94 7.93
CA SER A 55 -19.54 2.67 7.20
C SER A 55 -18.21 1.91 7.10
N TYR A 56 -17.08 2.62 7.04
CA TYR A 56 -15.75 2.01 7.08
C TYR A 56 -15.41 1.43 8.46
N GLY A 57 -15.74 2.14 9.54
CA GLY A 57 -15.61 1.63 10.91
C GLY A 57 -16.43 0.36 11.13
N ASP A 58 -17.70 0.38 10.70
CA ASP A 58 -18.63 -0.76 10.77
C ASP A 58 -18.10 -1.97 9.97
N PHE A 59 -17.50 -1.73 8.79
CA PHE A 59 -16.86 -2.80 8.02
C PHE A 59 -15.75 -3.52 8.78
N ARG A 60 -14.86 -2.74 9.39
CA ARG A 60 -13.69 -3.30 10.07
C ARG A 60 -14.10 -4.01 11.35
N ALA A 61 -15.11 -3.51 12.06
CA ALA A 61 -15.68 -4.19 13.21
C ALA A 61 -16.30 -5.54 12.82
N GLY A 62 -17.09 -5.57 11.73
CA GLY A 62 -17.70 -6.80 11.21
C GLY A 62 -16.67 -7.83 10.75
N ASP A 63 -15.63 -7.43 10.01
CA ASP A 63 -14.54 -8.33 9.57
C ASP A 63 -13.76 -8.91 10.75
N ALA A 64 -13.52 -8.12 11.80
CA ALA A 64 -12.88 -8.59 13.02
C ALA A 64 -13.74 -9.64 13.74
N SER A 65 -15.05 -9.40 13.89
CA SER A 65 -15.97 -10.37 14.51
C SER A 65 -16.07 -11.66 13.70
N PHE A 66 -16.20 -11.58 12.38
CA PHE A 66 -16.24 -12.75 11.51
C PHE A 66 -14.95 -13.57 11.63
N LYS A 67 -13.78 -12.94 11.49
CA LYS A 67 -12.48 -13.61 11.63
C LYS A 67 -12.28 -14.22 13.02
N ALA A 68 -12.74 -13.55 14.08
CA ALA A 68 -12.67 -14.09 15.43
C ALA A 68 -13.49 -15.38 15.56
N VAL A 69 -14.72 -15.39 15.04
CA VAL A 69 -15.59 -16.58 15.01
C VAL A 69 -14.95 -17.68 14.17
N THR A 70 -14.52 -17.39 12.94
CA THR A 70 -13.91 -18.41 12.06
C THR A 70 -12.62 -19.00 12.65
N ASN A 71 -11.79 -18.17 13.28
CA ASN A 71 -10.55 -18.65 13.92
C ASN A 71 -10.85 -19.49 15.16
N TYR A 72 -11.85 -19.11 15.96
CA TYR A 72 -12.31 -19.88 17.10
C TYR A 72 -12.89 -21.23 16.65
N GLU A 73 -13.74 -21.22 15.63
CA GLU A 73 -14.33 -22.41 15.03
C GLU A 73 -13.27 -23.38 14.51
N LYS A 74 -12.27 -22.88 13.76
CA LYS A 74 -11.14 -23.69 13.31
C LYS A 74 -10.33 -24.27 14.48
N LYS A 75 -10.04 -23.47 15.51
CA LYS A 75 -9.24 -23.90 16.67
C LYS A 75 -9.94 -24.98 17.49
N HIS A 76 -11.27 -24.95 17.55
CA HIS A 76 -12.08 -25.84 18.37
C HIS A 76 -12.84 -26.89 17.56
N ASN A 77 -12.54 -27.04 16.26
CA ASN A 77 -13.19 -28.00 15.37
C ASN A 77 -14.73 -27.84 15.37
N LEU A 78 -15.19 -26.60 15.38
CA LEU A 78 -16.60 -26.22 15.37
C LEU A 78 -16.97 -25.67 13.99
N LYS A 79 -18.25 -25.75 13.65
CA LYS A 79 -18.85 -25.03 12.52
C LYS A 79 -20.24 -24.56 12.93
N GLU A 80 -20.53 -23.27 12.74
CA GLU A 80 -21.76 -22.62 13.21
C GLU A 80 -22.01 -22.87 14.71
N GLY A 81 -20.93 -22.80 15.51
CA GLY A 81 -20.99 -23.03 16.96
C GLY A 81 -21.29 -24.47 17.40
N LYS A 82 -21.41 -25.43 16.48
CA LYS A 82 -21.59 -26.85 16.79
C LYS A 82 -20.29 -27.60 16.61
N ILE A 83 -20.03 -28.55 17.50
CA ILE A 83 -18.96 -29.53 17.31
C ILE A 83 -19.21 -30.22 15.99
N ILE A 84 -18.25 -30.06 15.08
CA ILE A 84 -18.19 -30.93 13.93
C ILE A 84 -17.79 -32.25 14.56
N GLU A 85 -18.73 -33.18 14.71
CA GLU A 85 -18.36 -34.58 14.88
C GLU A 85 -17.35 -34.84 13.78
N THR A 86 -16.08 -35.04 14.15
CA THR A 86 -15.16 -35.70 13.25
C THR A 86 -15.95 -36.89 12.76
N PRO A 87 -16.29 -36.98 11.45
CA PRO A 87 -16.69 -38.29 10.97
C PRO A 87 -15.58 -39.22 11.48
N GLU A 88 -15.94 -40.38 12.04
CA GLU A 88 -14.99 -41.48 12.16
C GLU A 88 -14.07 -41.39 10.95
N PRO A 89 -12.74 -41.43 11.12
CA PRO A 89 -11.83 -41.36 9.99
C PRO A 89 -12.39 -42.35 8.99
N THR A 90 -12.97 -41.83 7.92
CA THR A 90 -13.51 -42.66 6.86
C THR A 90 -12.30 -43.49 6.52
N PRO A 91 -12.37 -44.84 6.61
CA PRO A 91 -11.20 -45.68 6.41
C PRO A 91 -10.51 -45.12 5.19
N GLN A 92 -9.28 -44.65 5.41
CA GLN A 92 -8.51 -43.90 4.42
C GLN A 92 -8.80 -44.57 3.09
N PRO A 93 -9.43 -43.88 2.12
CA PRO A 93 -9.76 -44.53 0.87
C PRO A 93 -8.48 -45.18 0.40
N GLU A 94 -8.55 -46.48 0.13
CA GLU A 94 -7.43 -47.24 -0.42
C GLU A 94 -6.72 -46.35 -1.43
N PRO A 95 -5.37 -46.30 -1.41
CA PRO A 95 -4.61 -45.40 -2.26
C PRO A 95 -5.24 -45.42 -3.65
N PRO A 96 -5.72 -44.26 -4.17
CA PRO A 96 -6.50 -44.26 -5.38
C PRO A 96 -5.68 -44.98 -6.43
N LYS A 97 -6.29 -45.98 -7.07
CA LYS A 97 -5.76 -46.47 -8.34
C LYS A 97 -5.46 -45.24 -9.20
N PRO A 98 -4.29 -45.15 -9.84
CA PRO A 98 -3.72 -43.89 -10.34
C PRO A 98 -4.54 -43.12 -11.40
N ASP A 99 -5.79 -43.47 -11.69
CA ASP A 99 -6.58 -42.94 -12.80
C ASP A 99 -7.87 -42.17 -12.47
N ASP A 100 -8.37 -42.13 -11.22
CA ASP A 100 -9.71 -41.55 -10.94
C ASP A 100 -9.73 -40.16 -10.30
N THR A 101 -8.75 -39.29 -10.59
CA THR A 101 -8.95 -37.84 -10.39
C THR A 101 -9.50 -37.25 -11.69
N PRO A 102 -10.76 -36.76 -11.72
CA PRO A 102 -11.34 -36.19 -12.92
C PRO A 102 -10.44 -35.11 -13.51
N ALA A 103 -10.33 -35.04 -14.84
CA ALA A 103 -9.44 -34.09 -15.51
C ALA A 103 -9.68 -32.62 -15.09
N TRP A 104 -10.94 -32.27 -14.77
CA TRP A 104 -11.29 -30.95 -14.26
C TRP A 104 -10.71 -30.65 -12.87
N ALA A 105 -10.62 -31.65 -11.99
CA ALA A 105 -10.04 -31.50 -10.65
C ALA A 105 -8.51 -31.42 -10.72
N LYS A 106 -7.86 -32.23 -11.58
CA LYS A 106 -6.42 -32.10 -11.85
C LYS A 106 -6.08 -30.71 -12.43
N ALA A 107 -6.87 -30.23 -13.39
CA ALA A 107 -6.69 -28.90 -13.97
C ALA A 107 -6.86 -27.77 -12.95
N LEU A 108 -7.83 -27.88 -12.05
CA LEU A 108 -8.05 -26.88 -10.99
C LEU A 108 -6.91 -26.86 -9.97
N ILE A 109 -6.38 -28.03 -9.59
CA ILE A 109 -5.22 -28.15 -8.71
C ILE A 109 -3.98 -27.51 -9.37
N GLU A 110 -3.73 -27.80 -10.65
CA GLU A 110 -2.60 -27.24 -11.40
C GLU A 110 -2.70 -25.71 -11.54
N GLN A 111 -3.91 -25.19 -11.82
CA GLN A 111 -4.15 -23.75 -11.87
C GLN A 111 -3.94 -23.09 -10.50
N ASN A 112 -4.46 -23.68 -9.42
CA ASN A 112 -4.25 -23.15 -8.07
C ASN A 112 -2.77 -23.16 -7.68
N LYS A 113 -2.02 -24.21 -8.04
CA LYS A 113 -0.58 -24.28 -7.82
C LYS A 113 0.15 -23.17 -8.59
N THR A 114 -0.15 -23.03 -9.88
CA THR A 114 0.42 -21.97 -10.73
C THR A 114 0.13 -20.56 -10.19
N LEU A 115 -1.10 -20.32 -9.70
CA LEU A 115 -1.48 -19.05 -9.10
C LEU A 115 -0.73 -18.80 -7.79
N THR A 116 -0.61 -19.82 -6.94
CA THR A 116 0.15 -19.72 -5.68
C THR A 116 1.61 -19.39 -5.94
N GLU A 117 2.24 -20.05 -6.92
CA GLU A 117 3.63 -19.77 -7.31
C GLU A 117 3.79 -18.34 -7.85
N LYS A 118 2.84 -17.85 -8.65
CA LYS A 118 2.85 -16.46 -9.15
C LYS A 118 2.68 -15.44 -8.02
N ILE A 119 1.80 -15.70 -7.06
CA ILE A 119 1.60 -14.84 -5.89
C ILE A 119 2.88 -14.76 -5.07
N ALA A 120 3.48 -15.91 -4.73
CA ALA A 120 4.74 -15.95 -3.99
C ALA A 120 5.87 -15.19 -4.73
N LEU A 121 5.93 -15.28 -6.05
CA LEU A 121 6.91 -14.56 -6.86
C LEU A 121 6.66 -13.04 -6.86
N ILE A 122 5.40 -12.60 -6.87
CA ILE A 122 5.04 -11.17 -6.77
C ILE A 122 5.38 -10.63 -5.38
N GLU A 123 5.04 -11.36 -4.31
CA GLU A 123 5.36 -10.99 -2.94
C GLU A 123 6.87 -10.87 -2.72
N ASN A 124 7.65 -11.82 -3.23
CA ASN A 124 9.12 -11.77 -3.17
C ASN A 124 9.68 -10.56 -3.94
N LYS A 125 9.15 -10.27 -5.14
CA LYS A 125 9.57 -9.10 -5.92
C LYS A 125 9.24 -7.79 -5.21
N SER A 126 8.02 -7.65 -4.69
CA SER A 126 7.60 -6.46 -3.93
C SER A 126 8.47 -6.26 -2.70
N THR A 127 8.82 -7.34 -1.99
CA THR A 127 9.69 -7.27 -0.80
C THR A 127 11.11 -6.81 -1.17
N LEU A 128 11.66 -7.32 -2.27
CA LEU A 128 12.99 -6.93 -2.77
C LEU A 128 13.01 -5.46 -3.27
N GLU A 129 11.95 -5.01 -3.94
CA GLU A 129 11.80 -3.62 -4.38
C GLU A 129 11.69 -2.65 -3.20
N GLN A 130 10.85 -2.97 -2.21
CA GLN A 130 10.74 -2.18 -0.96
C GLN A 130 12.07 -2.12 -0.22
N ARG A 131 12.77 -3.25 -0.13
CA ARG A 131 14.10 -3.32 0.48
C ARG A 131 15.11 -2.44 -0.25
N THR A 132 15.16 -2.54 -1.58
CA THR A 132 16.09 -1.75 -2.41
C THR A 132 15.81 -0.25 -2.27
N ALA A 133 14.53 0.15 -2.21
CA ALA A 133 14.13 1.53 -1.96
C ALA A 133 14.56 2.02 -0.56
N ALA A 134 14.38 1.18 0.48
CA ALA A 134 14.81 1.50 1.84
C ALA A 134 16.34 1.65 1.94
N ILE A 135 17.09 0.75 1.31
CA ILE A 135 18.56 0.81 1.21
C ILE A 135 18.99 2.13 0.56
N GLY A 136 18.40 2.49 -0.60
CA GLY A 136 18.74 3.72 -1.30
C GLY A 136 18.41 4.98 -0.51
N ALA A 137 17.24 5.01 0.15
CA ALA A 137 16.83 6.14 0.99
C ALA A 137 17.78 6.34 2.18
N LYS A 138 18.14 5.24 2.88
CA LYS A 138 19.01 5.29 4.04
C LYS A 138 20.44 5.65 3.65
N ALA A 139 20.99 5.05 2.60
CA ALA A 139 22.29 5.43 2.08
C ALA A 139 22.40 6.93 1.75
N LYS A 140 21.35 7.49 1.14
CA LYS A 140 21.29 8.93 0.81
C LYS A 140 21.29 9.81 2.07
N GLU A 141 20.63 9.38 3.15
CA GLU A 141 20.66 10.06 4.46
C GLU A 141 22.08 10.16 5.03
N TYR A 142 22.90 9.11 4.86
CA TYR A 142 24.30 9.10 5.27
C TYR A 142 25.24 9.78 4.26
N GLY A 143 24.72 10.26 3.12
CA GLY A 143 25.51 10.92 2.07
C GLY A 143 26.24 9.96 1.13
N ILE A 144 25.83 8.69 1.10
CA ILE A 144 26.45 7.69 0.23
C ILE A 144 25.77 7.73 -1.14
N PRO A 145 26.50 7.99 -2.23
CA PRO A 145 25.93 8.07 -3.57
C PRO A 145 25.41 6.71 -4.05
N GLU A 146 24.32 6.73 -4.81
CA GLU A 146 23.65 5.53 -5.33
C GLU A 146 24.59 4.61 -6.14
N SER A 147 25.59 5.17 -6.82
CA SER A 147 26.61 4.41 -7.55
C SER A 147 27.46 3.51 -6.65
N LEU A 148 27.67 3.90 -5.40
CA LEU A 148 28.35 3.07 -4.40
C LEU A 148 27.37 2.08 -3.77
N VAL A 149 26.13 2.50 -3.49
CA VAL A 149 25.09 1.63 -2.92
C VAL A 149 24.86 0.38 -3.75
N LYS A 150 24.83 0.50 -5.09
CA LYS A 150 24.70 -0.64 -6.02
C LYS A 150 25.86 -1.65 -5.94
N ARG A 151 27.00 -1.26 -5.35
CA ARG A 151 28.17 -2.10 -5.13
C ARG A 151 28.27 -2.62 -3.70
N MET A 152 27.43 -2.12 -2.79
CA MET A 152 27.39 -2.57 -1.41
C MET A 152 26.54 -3.83 -1.30
N ASN A 153 27.09 -4.87 -0.68
CA ASN A 153 26.35 -6.09 -0.39
C ASN A 153 25.68 -5.94 0.97
N VAL A 154 24.50 -5.30 0.99
CA VAL A 154 23.73 -5.06 2.22
C VAL A 154 22.98 -6.35 2.61
N PRO A 155 23.29 -6.97 3.76
CA PRO A 155 22.67 -8.24 4.16
C PRO A 155 21.17 -8.10 4.40
N GLU A 156 20.43 -9.22 4.34
CA GLU A 156 18.97 -9.19 4.48
C GLU A 156 18.47 -8.87 5.91
N ASP A 157 19.23 -9.24 6.93
CA ASP A 157 18.80 -9.09 8.33
C ASP A 157 19.49 -7.94 9.07
N THR A 158 20.20 -7.09 8.32
CA THR A 158 20.98 -6.00 8.89
C THR A 158 20.13 -4.75 9.12
N ASP A 159 20.37 -4.10 10.26
CA ASP A 159 19.89 -2.75 10.52
C ASP A 159 20.54 -1.75 9.55
N LEU A 160 19.72 -1.10 8.73
CA LEU A 160 20.20 -0.18 7.71
C LEU A 160 20.84 1.09 8.30
N ASP A 161 20.42 1.52 9.49
CA ASP A 161 20.96 2.71 10.16
C ASP A 161 22.39 2.44 10.65
N GLU A 162 22.58 1.32 11.35
CA GLU A 162 23.89 0.89 11.85
C GLU A 162 24.86 0.61 10.69
N TYR A 163 24.40 -0.12 9.67
CA TYR A 163 25.22 -0.44 8.50
C TYR A 163 25.70 0.81 7.75
N PHE A 164 24.81 1.76 7.47
CA PHE A 164 25.19 2.95 6.72
C PHE A 164 25.97 3.97 7.55
N LYS A 165 25.81 3.95 8.88
CA LYS A 165 26.66 4.69 9.80
C LYS A 165 28.11 4.20 9.75
N ASP A 166 28.32 2.89 9.84
CA ASP A 166 29.65 2.28 9.75
C ASP A 166 30.24 2.47 8.34
N ALA A 167 29.46 2.26 7.29
CA ALA A 167 29.90 2.49 5.92
C ALA A 167 30.34 3.95 5.69
N LYS A 168 29.63 4.92 6.25
CA LYS A 168 30.01 6.33 6.20
C LYS A 168 31.33 6.58 6.94
N GLN A 169 31.52 5.96 8.10
CA GLN A 169 32.75 6.07 8.87
C GLN A 169 33.94 5.48 8.11
N ASP A 170 33.78 4.32 7.50
CA ASP A 170 34.82 3.68 6.68
C ASP A 170 35.17 4.50 5.44
N LEU A 171 34.16 5.03 4.73
CA LEU A 171 34.39 5.95 3.61
C LEU A 171 35.15 7.21 4.07
N SER A 172 34.78 7.77 5.22
CA SER A 172 35.47 8.92 5.81
C SER A 172 36.93 8.62 6.18
N ASN A 173 37.19 7.41 6.70
CA ASN A 173 38.54 6.93 7.03
C ASN A 173 39.40 6.71 5.78
N LEU A 174 38.79 6.27 4.68
CA LEU A 174 39.43 6.12 3.36
C LEU A 174 39.65 7.45 2.62
N GLY A 175 39.30 8.58 3.23
CA GLY A 175 39.51 9.91 2.66
C GLY A 175 38.37 10.42 1.78
N PHE A 176 37.22 9.74 1.72
CA PHE A 176 35.99 10.23 1.07
C PHE A 176 35.23 11.24 1.97
N LYS A 177 35.95 12.16 2.60
CA LYS A 177 35.39 13.14 3.55
C LYS A 177 34.50 14.19 2.87
N ASP A 178 34.65 14.37 1.55
CA ASP A 178 34.01 15.43 0.76
C ASP A 178 33.12 14.91 -0.38
N ALA A 179 32.66 13.65 -0.34
CA ALA A 179 31.72 13.13 -1.33
C ALA A 179 30.32 13.74 -1.14
N LYS A 180 30.17 15.03 -1.45
CA LYS A 180 28.87 15.65 -1.68
C LYS A 180 28.30 14.95 -2.92
N ALA A 181 27.20 14.22 -2.77
CA ALA A 181 26.42 13.78 -3.92
C ALA A 181 26.20 15.01 -4.80
N PRO A 182 26.44 14.95 -6.13
CA PRO A 182 26.17 16.10 -6.99
C PRO A 182 24.74 16.54 -6.71
N GLU A 183 24.56 17.79 -6.25
CA GLU A 183 23.23 18.39 -6.24
C GLU A 183 22.74 18.27 -7.68
N SER A 184 21.48 17.81 -7.87
CA SER A 184 20.89 17.81 -9.23
C SER A 184 21.19 19.19 -9.84
N PRO A 185 21.65 19.29 -11.10
CA PRO A 185 22.03 20.56 -11.72
C PRO A 185 20.97 21.66 -11.47
N GLU A 186 19.70 21.27 -11.40
CA GLU A 186 18.57 22.16 -11.09
C GLU A 186 18.59 22.82 -9.71
N VAL A 187 19.12 22.18 -8.67
CA VAL A 187 19.18 22.74 -7.30
C VAL A 187 20.35 23.70 -7.16
N GLU A 188 21.49 23.37 -7.77
CA GLU A 188 22.69 24.21 -7.77
C GLU A 188 22.46 25.47 -8.62
N ILE A 189 21.88 25.33 -9.82
CA ILE A 189 21.48 26.46 -10.68
C ILE A 189 20.46 27.37 -9.98
N LYS A 190 19.51 26.81 -9.21
CA LYS A 190 18.53 27.61 -8.45
C LYS A 190 19.19 28.40 -7.32
N LYS A 191 20.03 27.77 -6.50
CA LYS A 191 20.75 28.46 -5.41
C LYS A 191 21.70 29.53 -5.94
N GLU A 192 22.44 29.25 -7.00
CA GLU A 192 23.30 30.24 -7.64
C GLU A 192 22.49 31.40 -8.23
N GLY A 193 21.38 31.10 -8.92
CA GLY A 193 20.47 32.12 -9.44
C GLY A 193 19.87 33.02 -8.36
N GLU A 194 19.44 32.44 -7.22
CA GLU A 194 18.94 33.19 -6.06
C GLU A 194 20.01 34.07 -5.42
N SER A 195 21.24 33.56 -5.30
CA SER A 195 22.39 34.33 -4.79
C SER A 195 22.76 35.51 -5.69
N ILE A 196 22.79 35.28 -7.01
CA ILE A 196 23.06 36.34 -8.00
C ILE A 196 21.94 37.38 -8.00
N ALA A 197 20.68 36.98 -7.95
CA ALA A 197 19.54 37.89 -7.88
C ALA A 197 19.57 38.74 -6.58
N ALA A 198 19.95 38.16 -5.45
CA ALA A 198 20.13 38.87 -4.20
C ALA A 198 21.27 39.91 -4.28
N ALA A 199 22.40 39.55 -4.88
CA ALA A 199 23.54 40.45 -5.06
C ALA A 199 23.21 41.62 -6.00
N ILE A 200 22.53 41.37 -7.12
CA ILE A 200 22.08 42.41 -8.06
C ILE A 200 21.11 43.37 -7.37
N ASN A 201 20.15 42.85 -6.59
CA ASN A 201 19.20 43.69 -5.86
C ASN A 201 19.88 44.54 -4.79
N ALA A 202 20.87 44.00 -4.09
CA ALA A 202 21.64 44.73 -3.09
C ALA A 202 22.43 45.88 -3.73
N GLN A 203 23.18 45.60 -4.80
CA GLN A 203 23.93 46.62 -5.54
C GLN A 203 23.01 47.67 -6.16
N THR A 204 21.87 47.27 -6.71
CA THR A 204 20.89 48.21 -7.29
C THR A 204 20.32 49.14 -6.22
N LYS A 205 20.04 48.64 -5.02
CA LYS A 205 19.60 49.48 -3.89
C LYS A 205 20.68 50.47 -3.47
N GLU A 206 21.93 50.04 -3.34
CA GLU A 206 23.05 50.93 -3.00
C GLU A 206 23.23 52.04 -4.04
N ILE A 207 23.16 51.72 -5.34
CA ILE A 207 23.27 52.72 -6.41
C ILE A 207 22.13 53.73 -6.35
N VAL A 208 20.89 53.26 -6.13
CA VAL A 208 19.72 54.14 -5.99
C VAL A 208 19.85 55.05 -4.76
N GLU A 209 20.35 54.52 -3.65
CA GLU A 209 20.54 55.29 -2.42
C GLU A 209 21.69 56.31 -2.53
N GLN A 210 22.78 55.95 -3.24
CA GLN A 210 23.85 56.88 -3.59
C GLN A 210 23.39 57.98 -4.55
N SER A 211 22.48 57.68 -5.48
CA SER A 211 21.94 58.67 -6.43
C SER A 211 20.92 59.65 -5.83
N LYS A 212 20.48 59.41 -4.59
CA LYS A 212 19.56 60.29 -3.83
C LYS A 212 20.28 61.24 -2.86
N LYS A 213 21.61 61.13 -2.73
CA LYS A 213 22.48 62.10 -2.06
C LYS A 213 22.97 63.15 -3.05
#